data_AF-A0A356B358-F1
#
_entry.id   AF-A0A356B358-F1
#
_cell.length_a   1.000
_cell.length_b   1.000
_cell.length_c   1.000
_cell.angle_alpha   90.00
_cell.angle_beta   90.00
_cell.angle_gamma   90.00
#
_symmetry.space_group_name_H-M   'P 1'
#
loop_
_entity.id
_entity.type
_entity.pdbx_description
1 polymer ?
#
loop_
_entity_poly.entity_id
_entity_poly.type
_entity_poly.pdbx_seq_one_letter_code
_entity_poly.pdbx_strand_id
1 'polypeptide(L)' 'VAVSGVTKCCAVNLSKISNDLRLMSSGPRAGIGEINLPPKQAGSSIMPGKVNP' A
#
# COMPACT_ATOMS: atom_id res chain seq x y z
N VAL A 1 -15.47 -22.53 13.56
CA VAL A 1 -15.43 -21.10 13.97
C VAL A 1 -14.02 -20.64 14.35
N ALA A 2 -13.26 -21.38 15.18
CA ALA A 2 -11.93 -20.97 15.64
C ALA A 2 -10.91 -20.67 14.52
N VAL A 3 -10.77 -21.56 13.53
CA VAL A 3 -9.83 -21.35 12.40
C VAL A 3 -10.13 -20.06 11.64
N SER A 4 -11.40 -19.80 11.33
CA SER A 4 -11.84 -18.56 10.67
C SER A 4 -11.52 -17.32 11.52
N GLY A 5 -11.66 -17.40 12.85
CA GLY A 5 -11.30 -16.32 13.77
C GLY A 5 -9.82 -15.96 13.71
N VAL A 6 -8.93 -16.96 13.73
CA VAL A 6 -7.47 -16.75 13.62
C VAL A 6 -7.10 -16.16 12.26
N THR A 7 -7.69 -16.68 11.18
CA THR A 7 -7.46 -16.15 9.82
C THR A 7 -7.94 -14.70 9.71
N LYS A 8 -9.09 -14.35 10.31
CA LYS A 8 -9.58 -12.97 10.34
C LYS A 8 -8.62 -12.03 11.08
N CYS A 9 -8.08 -12.46 12.22
CA CYS A 9 -7.09 -11.66 12.95
C CYS A 9 -5.84 -11.40 12.11
N CYS A 10 -5.32 -12.43 11.44
CA CYS A 10 -4.19 -12.29 10.52
C CYS A 10 -4.50 -11.31 9.38
N ALA A 11 -5.69 -11.42 8.76
CA ALA A 11 -6.11 -10.53 7.68
C ALA A 11 -6.22 -9.06 8.13
N VAL A 12 -6.71 -8.79 9.34
CA VAL A 12 -6.77 -7.43 9.89
C VAL A 12 -5.35 -6.85 10.08
N ASN A 13 -4.42 -7.64 10.60
CA ASN A 13 -3.03 -7.21 10.77
C ASN A 13 -2.35 -6.92 9.42
N LEU A 14 -2.56 -7.78 8.41
CA LEU A 14 -2.05 -7.56 7.06
C LEU A 14 -2.64 -6.31 6.40
N SER A 15 -3.94 -6.07 6.60
CA SER A 15 -4.61 -4.86 6.11
C SER A 15 -4.00 -3.61 6.73
N LYS A 16 -3.73 -3.62 8.05
CA LYS A 16 -3.07 -2.50 8.74
C LYS A 16 -1.67 -2.24 8.15
N ILE A 17 -0.84 -3.27 8.04
CA ILE A 17 0.51 -3.14 7.46
C ILE A 17 0.46 -2.58 6.03
N SER A 18 -0.48 -3.07 5.21
CA SER A 18 -0.64 -2.60 3.83
C SER A 18 -1.06 -1.13 3.76
N ASN A 19 -1.89 -0.67 4.69
CA ASN A 19 -2.31 0.73 4.75
C ASN A 19 -1.18 1.65 5.20
N ASP A 20 -0.36 1.22 6.16
CA ASP A 20 0.83 1.98 6.58
C ASP A 20 1.80 2.14 5.42
N LEU A 21 2.08 1.05 4.67
CA LEU A 21 2.96 1.10 3.49
C LEU A 21 2.44 2.09 2.44
N ARG A 22 1.14 2.07 2.14
CA ARG A 22 0.50 3.00 1.20
C ARG A 22 0.63 4.46 1.67
N LEU A 23 0.44 4.70 2.97
CA LEU A 23 0.48 6.04 3.54
C LEU A 23 1.92 6.58 3.57
N MET A 24 2.87 5.78 4.03
CA MET A 24 4.30 6.15 4.07
C MET A 24 4.88 6.37 2.67
N SER A 25 4.39 5.65 1.65
CA SER A 25 4.79 5.83 0.25
C SER A 25 3.95 6.89 -0.50
N SER A 26 3.07 7.63 0.19
CA SER A 26 2.28 8.69 -0.45
C SER A 26 3.20 9.83 -0.89
N GLY A 27 2.99 10.38 -2.09
CA GLY A 27 3.93 11.35 -2.67
C GLY A 27 3.74 11.51 -4.17
N PRO A 28 4.74 12.06 -4.91
CA PRO A 28 6.12 12.33 -4.47
C PRO A 28 6.36 13.73 -3.87
N ARG A 29 5.43 14.68 -4.03
CA ARG A 29 5.59 16.06 -3.52
C ARG A 29 4.48 16.48 -2.55
N ALA A 30 3.30 15.86 -2.65
CA ALA A 30 2.12 16.19 -1.86
C ALA A 30 1.69 15.01 -0.96
N GLY A 31 2.66 14.30 -0.39
CA GLY A 31 2.44 13.17 0.53
C GLY A 31 3.58 13.08 1.55
N ILE A 32 3.65 11.96 2.27
CA ILE A 32 4.64 11.73 3.33
C ILE A 32 6.03 11.40 2.75
N GLY A 33 6.11 10.45 1.81
CA GLY A 33 7.33 10.12 1.09
C GLY A 33 8.47 9.52 1.92
N GLU A 34 8.16 8.86 3.04
CA GLU A 34 9.16 8.26 3.94
C GLU A 34 9.84 7.03 3.32
N ILE A 35 9.11 6.26 2.50
CA ILE A 35 9.63 5.08 1.80
C ILE A 35 9.31 5.11 0.31
N ASN A 36 10.14 4.43 -0.47
CA ASN A 36 9.91 4.20 -1.90
C ASN A 36 9.56 2.74 -2.14
N LEU A 37 8.37 2.48 -2.68
CA LEU A 37 7.97 1.14 -3.09
C LEU A 37 8.49 0.82 -4.51
N PRO A 38 8.83 -0.45 -4.80
CA PRO A 38 9.35 -0.82 -6.11
C PRO A 38 8.27 -0.66 -7.19
N PRO A 39 8.56 0.02 -8.31
CA PRO A 39 7.59 0.17 -9.39
C PRO A 39 7.35 -1.17 -10.08
N LYS A 40 6.08 -1.52 -10.28
CA LYS A 40 5.67 -2.75 -10.99
C LYS A 40 4.92 -2.49 -12.29
N GLN A 41 4.17 -1.38 -12.37
CA GLN A 41 3.39 -1.01 -13.55
C GLN A 41 3.10 0.50 -13.57
N ALA A 42 2.73 1.03 -14.73
CA ALA A 42 2.26 2.40 -14.87
C ALA A 42 0.95 2.60 -14.09
N GLY A 43 0.90 3.63 -13.24
CA GLY A 43 -0.24 3.91 -12.38
C GLY A 43 -1.37 4.69 -13.06
N SER A 44 -1.13 5.22 -14.27
CA SER A 44 -2.11 5.96 -15.05
C SER A 44 -1.71 6.01 -16.51
N SER A 45 -2.69 5.95 -17.41
CA SER A 45 -2.50 6.14 -18.86
C SER A 45 -2.21 7.58 -19.25
N ILE A 46 -2.63 8.57 -18.44
CA ILE A 46 -2.51 10.00 -18.74
C ILE A 46 -1.34 10.69 -18.01
N MET A 47 -0.95 10.19 -16.83
CA MET A 47 0.13 10.78 -16.04
C MET A 47 1.44 9.99 -16.23
N PRO A 48 2.35 10.44 -17.13
CA PRO A 48 3.62 9.77 -17.34
C PRO A 48 4.45 9.79 -16.04
N GLY A 49 5.05 8.65 -15.70
CA GLY A 49 5.86 8.49 -14.49
C GLY A 49 5.08 8.29 -13.18
N LYS A 50 3.74 8.38 -13.19
CA LYS A 50 2.95 8.03 -12.00
C LYS A 50 2.98 6.51 -11.79
N VAL A 51 3.38 6.09 -10.60
CA VAL A 51 3.37 4.69 -10.14
C VAL A 51 2.54 4.64 -8.87
N ASN A 52 1.61 3.68 -8.78
CA ASN A 52 0.77 3.50 -7.58
C ASN A 52 1.39 2.42 -6.66
N PRO A 53 1.20 2.55 -5.34
CA PRO A 53 1.59 1.52 -4.36
C PRO A 53 0.80 0.23 -4.55
#